data_AF-A0A2E7BV73-F1
#
_entry.id   AF-A0A2E7BV73-F1
#
_cell.length_a   1.000
_cell.length_b   1.000
_cell.length_c   1.000
_cell.angle_alpha   90.00
_cell.angle_beta   90.00
_cell.angle_gamma   90.00
#
_symmetry.space_group_name_H-M   'P 1'
#
loop_
_entity.id
_entity.type
_entity.pdbx_description
1 polymer ?
#
loop_
_entity_poly.entity_id
_entity_poly.type
_entity_poly.pdbx_seq_one_letter_code
_entity_poly.pdbx_strand_id
1 'polypeptide(L)'
;MIRILFFLATAGIFAFVMTTASHVALLDTASILSVVIPCLFLAAGYLGLGSLAAAIVAAGKSEAIPPGVALQHRETLQGLRSLLCTCGAVGSIIGMVQMLNHLSDFNTFHVALALVITTGLYALILSELLVAPMINSFQVLDPDPGEGTPVKSTKPVLSLLLVLGGFLFLGLVMWLGRAWAAFLDTTAFILVFGGGLGCWLTQYRSGVFRAFRLAWNPAAGETQDMTEAYQVLRTGRDLFLMTGGVGFFMGTMGVFQNLNDPSKIGPSMAIALLSLFYSLYLGLLICAPLMHRVGAKLGTHATPPPALVHRWLQTNGTMAPIVTTSMQLGFVLLSFLAISAVP
;
A
#
# COMPACT_ATOMS: atom_id res chain seq x y z
N MET A 1 -16.72 15.99 -19.34
CA MET A 1 -17.06 14.98 -20.39
C MET A 1 -15.84 14.25 -20.95
N ILE A 2 -14.84 14.92 -21.51
CA ILE A 2 -13.67 14.26 -22.16
C ILE A 2 -12.90 13.30 -21.24
N ARG A 3 -12.66 13.67 -19.98
CA ARG A 3 -11.98 12.80 -19.00
C ARG A 3 -12.73 11.49 -18.69
N ILE A 4 -14.06 11.56 -18.60
CA ILE A 4 -14.92 10.39 -18.35
C ILE A 4 -14.98 9.50 -19.59
N LEU A 5 -14.97 10.10 -20.80
CA LEU A 5 -14.92 9.37 -22.06
C LEU A 5 -13.62 8.57 -22.21
N PHE A 6 -12.46 9.19 -21.92
CA PHE A 6 -11.17 8.48 -21.93
C PHE A 6 -11.11 7.38 -20.86
N PHE A 7 -11.63 7.64 -19.65
CA PHE A 7 -11.72 6.63 -18.59
C PHE A 7 -12.60 5.45 -18.99
N LEU A 8 -13.79 5.69 -19.54
CA LEU A 8 -14.69 4.63 -20.03
C LEU A 8 -14.13 3.90 -21.25
N ALA A 9 -13.38 4.60 -22.12
CA ALA A 9 -12.68 3.97 -23.24
C ALA A 9 -11.56 3.04 -22.76
N THR A 10 -10.73 3.47 -21.80
CA THR A 10 -9.67 2.63 -21.22
C THR A 10 -10.25 1.47 -20.40
N ALA A 11 -11.27 1.71 -19.58
CA ALA A 11 -11.97 0.65 -18.84
C ALA A 11 -12.70 -0.32 -19.79
N GLY A 12 -13.27 0.17 -20.89
CA GLY A 12 -13.93 -0.62 -21.92
C GLY A 12 -12.95 -1.46 -22.74
N ILE A 13 -11.79 -0.92 -23.13
CA ILE A 13 -10.71 -1.67 -23.77
C ILE A 13 -10.18 -2.75 -22.82
N PHE A 14 -10.01 -2.43 -21.54
CA PHE A 14 -9.60 -3.41 -20.53
C PHE A 14 -10.64 -4.53 -20.36
N ALA A 15 -11.92 -4.19 -20.18
CA ALA A 15 -12.99 -5.18 -20.08
C ALA A 15 -13.12 -6.04 -21.36
N PHE A 16 -12.92 -5.45 -22.53
CA PHE A 16 -12.91 -6.15 -23.82
C PHE A 16 -11.72 -7.11 -23.94
N VAL A 17 -10.51 -6.72 -23.50
CA VAL A 17 -9.35 -7.61 -23.42
C VAL A 17 -9.61 -8.77 -22.45
N MET A 18 -10.32 -8.52 -21.35
CA MET A 18 -10.68 -9.55 -20.35
C MET A 18 -11.72 -10.56 -20.87
N THR A 19 -12.59 -10.19 -21.80
CA THR A 19 -13.58 -11.12 -22.38
C THR A 19 -13.07 -11.87 -23.61
N THR A 20 -12.03 -11.37 -24.28
CA THR A 20 -11.48 -11.98 -25.50
C THR A 20 -10.41 -13.04 -25.19
N ALA A 21 -9.81 -12.99 -23.99
CA ALA A 21 -8.93 -14.06 -23.52
C ALA A 21 -9.77 -15.30 -23.14
N SER A 22 -9.74 -16.32 -23.98
CA SER A 22 -10.50 -17.59 -23.86
C SER A 22 -10.16 -18.46 -22.64
N HIS A 23 -9.39 -17.93 -21.69
CA HIS A 23 -9.12 -18.57 -20.40
C HIS A 23 -9.26 -17.51 -19.31
N VAL A 24 -10.04 -17.83 -18.28
CA VAL A 24 -10.32 -17.06 -17.05
C VAL A 24 -9.03 -16.87 -16.20
N ALA A 25 -7.84 -16.82 -16.81
CA ALA A 25 -6.53 -16.77 -16.17
C ALA A 25 -6.21 -15.41 -15.54
N LEU A 26 -6.90 -14.34 -15.92
CA LEU A 26 -6.72 -13.02 -15.31
C LEU A 26 -7.63 -12.79 -14.10
N LEU A 27 -8.78 -13.48 -13.98
CA LEU A 27 -9.67 -13.47 -12.81
C LEU A 27 -9.38 -14.67 -11.91
N ASP A 28 -8.15 -14.70 -11.40
CA ASP A 28 -7.77 -15.71 -10.43
C ASP A 28 -8.39 -15.40 -9.05
N THR A 29 -8.98 -16.44 -8.44
CA THR A 29 -9.65 -16.33 -7.15
C THR A 29 -8.66 -15.92 -6.06
N ALA A 30 -7.40 -16.38 -6.14
CA ALA A 30 -6.38 -16.04 -5.15
C ALA A 30 -5.94 -14.56 -5.24
N SER A 31 -5.93 -13.97 -6.43
CA SER A 31 -5.59 -12.54 -6.63
C SER A 31 -6.68 -11.59 -6.13
N ILE A 32 -7.95 -11.93 -6.35
CA ILE A 32 -9.08 -11.17 -5.80
C ILE A 32 -9.09 -11.26 -4.27
N LEU A 33 -8.86 -12.47 -3.74
CA LEU A 33 -8.83 -12.74 -2.30
C LEU A 33 -7.63 -12.09 -1.59
N SER A 34 -6.51 -11.86 -2.29
CA SER A 34 -5.31 -11.26 -1.72
C SER A 34 -5.24 -9.73 -1.84
N VAL A 35 -5.84 -9.14 -2.87
CA VAL A 35 -5.75 -7.69 -3.11
C VAL A 35 -7.07 -6.98 -2.80
N VAL A 36 -8.17 -7.40 -3.40
CA VAL A 36 -9.43 -6.64 -3.34
C VAL A 36 -10.09 -6.76 -1.97
N ILE A 37 -10.25 -7.98 -1.45
CA ILE A 37 -10.93 -8.21 -0.17
C ILE A 37 -10.16 -7.59 1.00
N PRO A 38 -8.84 -7.82 1.17
CA PRO A 38 -8.07 -7.17 2.21
C PRO A 38 -8.07 -5.66 2.08
N CYS A 39 -7.94 -5.13 0.86
CA CYS A 39 -7.98 -3.69 0.66
C CYS A 39 -9.32 -3.09 1.07
N LEU A 40 -10.45 -3.73 0.75
CA LEU A 40 -11.77 -3.25 1.16
C LEU A 40 -11.89 -3.22 2.69
N PHE A 41 -11.47 -4.29 3.38
CA PHE A 41 -11.50 -4.37 4.83
C PHE A 41 -10.56 -3.35 5.50
N LEU A 42 -9.32 -3.25 5.02
CA LEU A 42 -8.33 -2.31 5.55
C LEU A 42 -8.72 -0.87 5.26
N ALA A 43 -9.22 -0.55 4.07
CA ALA A 43 -9.68 0.79 3.74
C ALA A 43 -10.90 1.18 4.58
N ALA A 44 -11.89 0.30 4.71
CA ALA A 44 -13.05 0.52 5.56
C ALA A 44 -12.66 0.66 7.06
N GLY A 45 -11.67 -0.10 7.50
CA GLY A 45 -11.16 -0.07 8.87
C GLY A 45 -10.37 1.20 9.20
N TYR A 46 -9.31 1.48 8.45
CA TYR A 46 -8.43 2.61 8.69
C TYR A 46 -9.08 3.95 8.34
N LEU A 47 -9.69 4.07 7.17
CA LEU A 47 -10.21 5.34 6.66
C LEU A 47 -11.64 5.60 7.13
N GLY A 48 -12.40 4.55 7.44
CA GLY A 48 -13.80 4.60 7.85
C GLY A 48 -14.77 4.45 6.67
N LEU A 49 -15.81 3.62 6.85
CA LEU A 49 -16.81 3.34 5.82
C LEU A 49 -17.60 4.59 5.39
N GLY A 50 -18.00 5.43 6.35
CA GLY A 50 -18.78 6.63 6.06
C GLY A 50 -17.99 7.70 5.31
N SER A 51 -16.74 7.93 5.72
CA SER A 51 -15.80 8.87 5.10
C SER A 51 -15.41 8.44 3.70
N LEU A 52 -15.14 7.14 3.51
CA LEU A 52 -14.79 6.59 2.20
C LEU A 52 -15.99 6.66 1.24
N ALA A 53 -17.19 6.25 1.68
CA ALA A 53 -18.40 6.35 0.86
C ALA A 53 -18.73 7.82 0.50
N ALA A 54 -18.62 8.74 1.45
CA ALA A 54 -18.82 10.16 1.20
C ALA A 54 -17.82 10.71 0.18
N ALA A 55 -16.53 10.36 0.31
CA ALA A 55 -15.50 10.79 -0.64
C ALA A 55 -15.73 10.25 -2.06
N ILE A 56 -16.14 8.99 -2.19
CA ILE A 56 -16.46 8.36 -3.48
C ILE A 56 -17.68 9.03 -4.13
N VAL A 57 -18.75 9.24 -3.38
CA VAL A 57 -19.97 9.88 -3.88
C VAL A 57 -19.71 11.33 -4.27
N ALA A 58 -18.95 12.07 -3.44
CA ALA A 58 -18.55 13.44 -3.72
C ALA A 58 -17.72 13.54 -5.01
N ALA A 59 -16.79 12.61 -5.22
CA ALA A 59 -15.98 12.55 -6.44
C ALA A 59 -16.83 12.32 -7.70
N GLY A 60 -17.97 11.60 -7.58
CA GLY A 60 -18.89 11.33 -8.68
C GLY A 60 -19.81 12.50 -9.05
N LYS A 61 -20.22 13.32 -8.08
CA LYS A 61 -21.15 14.43 -8.30
C LYS A 61 -20.52 15.69 -8.89
N SER A 62 -19.19 15.82 -8.87
CA SER A 62 -18.44 17.02 -9.36
C SER A 62 -18.99 18.35 -8.81
N GLU A 63 -19.59 18.31 -7.62
CA GLU A 63 -20.16 19.47 -6.94
C GLU A 63 -19.03 20.27 -6.29
N ALA A 64 -19.18 21.59 -6.17
CA ALA A 64 -18.15 22.43 -5.58
C ALA A 64 -18.18 22.30 -4.05
N ILE A 65 -17.06 21.86 -3.45
CA ILE A 65 -17.00 21.48 -2.03
C ILE A 65 -16.19 22.54 -1.27
N PRO A 66 -16.59 22.88 -0.01
CA PRO A 66 -15.79 23.73 0.85
C PRO A 66 -14.34 23.23 0.99
N PRO A 67 -13.35 24.13 1.08
CA PRO A 67 -11.93 23.77 1.00
C PRO A 67 -11.48 22.75 2.07
N GLY A 68 -11.98 22.86 3.30
CA GLY A 68 -11.65 21.92 4.38
C GLY A 68 -12.14 20.49 4.14
N VAL A 69 -13.35 20.33 3.59
CA VAL A 69 -13.97 19.02 3.33
C VAL A 69 -13.37 18.39 2.07
N ALA A 70 -13.04 19.19 1.06
CA ALA A 70 -12.36 18.72 -0.15
C ALA A 70 -10.98 18.12 0.16
N LEU A 71 -10.21 18.73 1.07
CA LEU A 71 -8.93 18.20 1.52
C LEU A 71 -9.10 16.88 2.27
N GLN A 72 -10.09 16.79 3.16
CA GLN A 72 -10.40 15.55 3.88
C GLN A 72 -10.74 14.41 2.91
N HIS A 73 -11.56 14.67 1.89
CA HIS A 73 -11.88 13.67 0.87
C HIS A 73 -10.67 13.27 0.03
N ARG A 74 -9.82 14.23 -0.37
CA ARG A 74 -8.56 13.93 -1.08
C ARG A 74 -7.64 13.03 -0.27
N GLU A 75 -7.43 13.32 1.02
CA GLU A 75 -6.62 12.49 1.90
C GLU A 75 -7.19 11.07 2.05
N THR A 76 -8.52 10.93 2.19
CA THR A 76 -9.14 9.60 2.25
C THR A 76 -8.97 8.81 0.95
N LEU A 77 -9.11 9.44 -0.22
CA LEU A 77 -8.90 8.77 -1.51
C LEU A 77 -7.41 8.48 -1.78
N GLN A 78 -6.50 9.34 -1.33
CA GLN A 78 -5.06 9.06 -1.37
C GLN A 78 -4.69 7.88 -0.47
N GLY A 79 -5.29 7.78 0.72
CA GLY A 79 -5.15 6.61 1.58
C GLY A 79 -5.69 5.33 0.94
N LEU A 80 -6.84 5.41 0.26
CA LEU A 80 -7.39 4.27 -0.49
C LEU A 80 -6.44 3.83 -1.61
N ARG A 81 -5.91 4.79 -2.39
CA ARG A 81 -4.90 4.50 -3.43
C ARG A 81 -3.66 3.83 -2.84
N SER A 82 -3.13 4.37 -1.74
CA SER A 82 -1.96 3.82 -1.06
C SER A 82 -2.20 2.37 -0.58
N LEU A 83 -3.38 2.09 0.00
CA LEU A 83 -3.75 0.75 0.42
C LEU A 83 -3.88 -0.23 -0.75
N LEU A 84 -4.47 0.20 -1.87
CA LEU A 84 -4.56 -0.62 -3.09
C LEU A 84 -3.16 -0.98 -3.62
N CYS A 85 -2.28 0.01 -3.78
CA CYS A 85 -0.90 -0.23 -4.22
C CYS A 85 -0.14 -1.16 -3.28
N THR A 86 -0.37 -1.03 -1.97
CA THR A 86 0.32 -1.83 -0.96
C THR A 86 -0.19 -3.27 -0.92
N CYS A 87 -1.52 -3.47 -0.95
CA CYS A 87 -2.10 -4.81 -1.01
C CYS A 87 -1.63 -5.55 -2.29
N GLY A 88 -1.52 -4.83 -3.41
CA GLY A 88 -0.90 -5.34 -4.63
C GLY A 88 0.54 -5.79 -4.44
N ALA A 89 1.40 -4.90 -3.90
CA ALA A 89 2.81 -5.22 -3.66
C ALA A 89 2.99 -6.43 -2.73
N VAL A 90 2.19 -6.49 -1.66
CA VAL A 90 2.19 -7.61 -0.72
C VAL A 90 1.72 -8.90 -1.40
N GLY A 91 0.64 -8.85 -2.19
CA GLY A 91 0.16 -9.98 -2.99
C GLY A 91 1.20 -10.47 -3.99
N SER A 92 1.91 -9.56 -4.66
CA SER A 92 2.96 -9.92 -5.61
C SER A 92 4.13 -10.61 -4.91
N ILE A 93 4.55 -10.14 -3.74
CA ILE A 93 5.61 -10.81 -2.97
C ILE A 93 5.15 -12.17 -2.46
N ILE A 94 3.91 -12.31 -2.03
CA ILE A 94 3.35 -13.60 -1.65
C ILE A 94 3.43 -14.58 -2.84
N GLY A 95 3.05 -14.13 -4.04
CA GLY A 95 3.19 -14.92 -5.26
C GLY A 95 4.63 -15.29 -5.58
N MET A 96 5.59 -14.37 -5.38
CA MET A 96 7.01 -14.65 -5.64
C MET A 96 7.58 -15.66 -4.65
N VAL A 97 7.23 -15.56 -3.37
CA VAL A 97 7.61 -16.55 -2.36
C VAL A 97 7.00 -17.92 -2.69
N GLN A 98 5.74 -17.96 -3.13
CA GLN A 98 5.12 -19.19 -3.59
C GLN A 98 5.78 -19.77 -4.85
N MET A 99 6.19 -18.90 -5.78
CA MET A 99 6.88 -19.29 -7.02
C MET A 99 8.22 -19.97 -6.70
N LEU A 100 8.99 -19.42 -5.74
CA LEU A 100 10.24 -20.03 -5.29
C LEU A 100 10.04 -21.43 -4.71
N ASN A 101 8.92 -21.67 -4.03
CA ASN A 101 8.61 -23.00 -3.46
C ASN A 101 8.20 -24.04 -4.53
N HIS A 102 7.85 -23.63 -5.74
CA HIS A 102 7.40 -24.52 -6.82
C HIS A 102 8.36 -24.55 -8.03
N LEU A 103 9.62 -24.12 -7.86
CA LEU A 103 10.61 -24.10 -8.95
C LEU A 103 10.85 -25.49 -9.57
N SER A 104 10.59 -26.57 -8.84
CA SER A 104 10.77 -27.94 -9.33
C SER A 104 9.57 -28.50 -10.11
N ASP A 105 8.42 -27.82 -10.15
CA ASP A 105 7.20 -28.31 -10.79
C ASP A 105 6.58 -27.24 -11.70
N PHE A 106 6.79 -27.41 -13.01
CA PHE A 106 6.33 -26.48 -14.05
C PHE A 106 4.79 -26.34 -14.11
N ASN A 107 4.06 -27.37 -13.66
CA ASN A 107 2.59 -27.35 -13.65
C ASN A 107 2.01 -26.49 -12.52
N THR A 108 2.77 -26.19 -11.47
CA THR A 108 2.31 -25.32 -10.37
C THR A 108 2.99 -23.95 -10.41
N PHE A 109 4.13 -23.84 -11.10
CA PHE A 109 4.85 -22.60 -11.34
C PHE A 109 3.97 -21.50 -11.99
N HIS A 110 3.16 -21.84 -13.00
CA HIS A 110 2.34 -20.85 -13.70
C HIS A 110 1.22 -20.25 -12.83
N VAL A 111 0.72 -20.99 -11.84
CA VAL A 111 -0.28 -20.49 -10.87
C VAL A 111 0.36 -19.43 -9.96
N ALA A 112 1.56 -19.69 -9.47
CA ALA A 112 2.30 -18.72 -8.66
C ALA A 112 2.69 -17.47 -9.47
N LEU A 113 3.14 -17.65 -10.71
CA LEU A 113 3.44 -16.54 -11.63
C LEU A 113 2.19 -15.69 -11.93
N ALA A 114 1.04 -16.33 -12.14
CA ALA A 114 -0.23 -15.63 -12.34
C ALA A 114 -0.55 -14.75 -11.12
N LEU A 115 -0.40 -15.27 -9.90
CA LEU A 115 -0.61 -14.49 -8.67
C LEU A 115 0.31 -13.27 -8.61
N VAL A 116 1.59 -13.40 -8.98
CA VAL A 116 2.54 -12.25 -9.00
C VAL A 116 2.05 -11.15 -9.94
N ILE A 117 1.75 -11.51 -11.18
CA ILE A 117 1.43 -10.54 -12.23
C ILE A 117 0.05 -9.92 -11.99
N THR A 118 -0.95 -10.73 -11.69
CA THR A 118 -2.34 -10.28 -11.55
C THR A 118 -2.55 -9.41 -10.31
N THR A 119 -1.87 -9.70 -9.19
CA THR A 119 -1.98 -8.87 -7.98
C THR A 119 -1.41 -7.46 -8.18
N GLY A 120 -0.25 -7.37 -8.83
CA GLY A 120 0.36 -6.08 -9.19
C GLY A 120 -0.49 -5.31 -10.19
N LEU A 121 -1.01 -6.00 -11.22
CA LEU A 121 -1.85 -5.42 -12.25
C LEU A 121 -3.19 -4.92 -11.70
N TYR A 122 -3.86 -5.70 -10.84
CA TYR A 122 -5.11 -5.29 -10.19
C TYR A 122 -4.93 -4.05 -9.34
N ALA A 123 -3.86 -4.01 -8.55
CA ALA A 123 -3.56 -2.84 -7.74
C ALA A 123 -3.29 -1.62 -8.61
N LEU A 124 -2.52 -1.74 -9.70
CA LEU A 124 -2.28 -0.66 -10.65
C LEU A 124 -3.57 -0.14 -11.30
N ILE A 125 -4.44 -1.04 -11.77
CA ILE A 125 -5.70 -0.63 -12.39
C ILE A 125 -6.61 0.05 -11.39
N LEU A 126 -6.82 -0.53 -10.21
CA LEU A 126 -7.70 0.08 -9.21
C LEU A 126 -7.11 1.40 -8.68
N SER A 127 -5.80 1.49 -8.47
CA SER A 127 -5.16 2.69 -7.92
C SER A 127 -5.03 3.84 -8.93
N GLU A 128 -4.56 3.56 -10.15
CA GLU A 128 -4.30 4.57 -11.18
C GLU A 128 -5.50 4.82 -12.08
N LEU A 129 -6.17 3.77 -12.54
CA LEU A 129 -7.30 3.96 -13.45
C LEU A 129 -8.51 4.46 -12.67
N LEU A 130 -8.85 3.84 -11.53
CA LEU A 130 -10.08 4.15 -10.80
C LEU A 130 -9.91 5.28 -9.77
N VAL A 131 -8.94 5.21 -8.86
CA VAL A 131 -8.86 6.17 -7.74
C VAL A 131 -8.16 7.49 -8.12
N ALA A 132 -7.14 7.47 -8.98
CA ALA A 132 -6.46 8.71 -9.40
C ALA A 132 -7.37 9.78 -10.04
N PRO A 133 -8.30 9.46 -10.98
CA PRO A 133 -9.19 10.48 -11.52
C PRO A 133 -10.18 11.01 -10.48
N MET A 134 -10.54 10.22 -9.47
CA MET A 134 -11.42 10.65 -8.38
C MET A 134 -10.75 11.66 -7.45
N ILE A 135 -9.46 11.50 -7.18
CA ILE A 135 -8.68 12.49 -6.39
C ILE A 135 -8.66 13.85 -7.09
N ASN A 136 -8.57 13.84 -8.42
CA ASN A 136 -8.45 15.03 -9.26
C ASN A 136 -9.79 15.65 -9.67
N SER A 137 -10.93 15.08 -9.29
CA SER A 137 -12.25 15.59 -9.67
C SER A 137 -12.76 16.72 -8.77
N PHE A 138 -12.22 16.87 -7.56
CA PHE A 138 -12.69 17.89 -6.62
C PHE A 138 -12.35 19.31 -7.09
N GLN A 139 -13.38 20.14 -7.27
CA GLN A 139 -13.27 21.58 -7.46
C GLN A 139 -13.33 22.27 -6.09
N VAL A 140 -12.31 23.06 -5.77
CA VAL A 140 -12.22 23.79 -4.49
C VAL A 140 -13.00 25.09 -4.66
N LEU A 141 -14.00 25.33 -3.81
CA LEU A 141 -14.73 26.60 -3.76
C LEU A 141 -13.82 27.73 -3.24
N ASP A 142 -14.00 28.96 -3.74
CA ASP A 142 -13.36 30.15 -3.17
C ASP A 142 -13.66 30.27 -1.66
N PRO A 143 -12.74 30.88 -0.87
CA PRO A 143 -12.79 30.81 0.59
C PRO A 143 -13.94 31.67 1.15
N ASP A 144 -15.13 31.10 1.28
CA ASP A 144 -16.22 31.62 2.10
C ASP A 144 -16.26 30.84 3.43
N PRO A 145 -16.57 31.49 4.58
CA PRO A 145 -16.34 30.93 5.93
C PRO A 145 -17.45 29.96 6.36
N GLY A 146 -18.06 29.26 5.40
CA GLY A 146 -19.10 28.27 5.66
C GLY A 146 -18.52 26.97 6.19
N GLU A 147 -18.77 26.70 7.47
CA GLU A 147 -18.54 25.42 8.15
C GLU A 147 -19.06 24.24 7.32
N GLY A 148 -18.16 23.55 6.63
CA GLY A 148 -18.45 22.23 6.11
C GLY A 148 -18.62 21.27 7.28
N THR A 149 -19.78 20.61 7.38
CA THR A 149 -20.03 19.68 8.49
C THR A 149 -19.00 18.55 8.46
N PRO A 150 -18.25 18.32 9.55
CA PRO A 150 -17.22 17.30 9.59
C PRO A 150 -17.83 15.90 9.34
N VAL A 151 -17.19 15.11 8.50
CA VAL A 151 -17.66 13.75 8.22
C VAL A 151 -17.60 12.92 9.50
N LYS A 152 -18.74 12.31 9.86
CA LYS A 152 -18.93 11.58 11.11
C LYS A 152 -17.91 10.45 11.26
N SER A 153 -17.08 10.54 12.29
CA SER A 153 -16.09 9.53 12.64
C SER A 153 -16.75 8.16 12.82
N THR A 154 -16.21 7.14 12.16
CA THR A 154 -16.64 5.75 12.37
C THR A 154 -16.28 5.33 13.81
N LYS A 155 -17.10 4.48 14.43
CA LYS A 155 -16.85 3.99 15.79
C LYS A 155 -15.48 3.26 15.83
N PRO A 156 -14.60 3.53 16.80
CA PRO A 156 -13.24 2.99 16.83
C PRO A 156 -13.21 1.45 16.93
N VAL A 157 -14.21 0.84 17.56
CA VAL A 157 -14.32 -0.62 17.68
C VAL A 157 -14.57 -1.29 16.31
N LEU A 158 -15.46 -0.71 15.49
CA LEU A 158 -15.77 -1.25 14.16
C LEU A 158 -14.56 -1.14 13.23
N SER A 159 -13.86 0.00 13.28
CA SER A 159 -12.60 0.16 12.55
C SER A 159 -11.61 -0.96 12.89
N LEU A 160 -11.57 -1.42 14.16
CA LEU A 160 -10.51 -2.30 14.63
C LEU A 160 -10.80 -3.72 14.17
N LEU A 161 -12.07 -4.10 14.28
CA LEU A 161 -12.59 -5.35 13.74
C LEU A 161 -12.34 -5.46 12.24
N LEU A 162 -12.56 -4.38 11.48
CA LEU A 162 -12.33 -4.37 10.02
C LEU A 162 -10.83 -4.46 9.67
N VAL A 163 -9.96 -3.75 10.40
CA VAL A 163 -8.51 -3.86 10.20
C VAL A 163 -8.02 -5.27 10.53
N LEU A 164 -8.46 -5.84 11.65
CA LEU A 164 -8.15 -7.22 12.02
C LEU A 164 -8.69 -8.21 10.99
N GLY A 165 -9.90 -8.00 10.46
CA GLY A 165 -10.46 -8.80 9.38
C GLY A 165 -9.60 -8.73 8.11
N GLY A 166 -9.13 -7.56 7.71
CA GLY A 166 -8.23 -7.40 6.56
C GLY A 166 -6.91 -8.15 6.73
N PHE A 167 -6.29 -8.06 7.91
CA PHE A 167 -5.08 -8.83 8.22
C PHE A 167 -5.34 -10.35 8.35
N LEU A 168 -6.50 -10.74 8.87
CA LEU A 168 -6.93 -12.15 8.89
C LEU A 168 -7.07 -12.70 7.48
N PHE A 169 -7.67 -11.95 6.55
CA PHE A 169 -7.78 -12.36 5.15
C PHE A 169 -6.40 -12.49 4.48
N LEU A 170 -5.47 -11.56 4.74
CA LEU A 170 -4.08 -11.69 4.28
C LEU A 170 -3.41 -12.97 4.83
N GLY A 171 -3.60 -13.25 6.13
CA GLY A 171 -3.10 -14.47 6.76
C GLY A 171 -3.75 -15.74 6.20
N LEU A 172 -5.05 -15.70 5.90
CA LEU A 172 -5.79 -16.81 5.29
C LEU A 172 -5.23 -17.15 3.90
N VAL A 173 -4.88 -16.15 3.09
CA VAL A 173 -4.23 -16.36 1.79
C VAL A 173 -2.85 -17.02 1.95
N MET A 174 -2.05 -16.58 2.93
CA MET A 174 -0.75 -17.20 3.21
C MET A 174 -0.89 -18.65 3.68
N TRP A 175 -1.94 -18.94 4.45
CA TRP A 175 -2.28 -20.30 4.84
C TRP A 175 -2.69 -21.14 3.63
N LEU A 176 -3.64 -20.66 2.82
CA LEU A 176 -4.15 -21.35 1.63
C LEU A 176 -3.02 -21.69 0.63
N GLY A 177 -2.05 -20.80 0.48
CA GLY A 177 -0.85 -21.02 -0.32
C GLY A 177 0.11 -22.09 0.21
N ARG A 178 -0.21 -22.76 1.34
CA ARG A 178 0.59 -23.80 2.01
C ARG A 178 2.04 -23.43 2.31
N ALA A 179 2.37 -22.15 2.28
CA ALA A 179 3.72 -21.63 2.36
C ALA A 179 3.92 -20.75 3.61
N TRP A 180 3.02 -20.76 4.59
CA TRP A 180 3.11 -19.89 5.77
C TRP A 180 4.45 -20.03 6.51
N ALA A 181 5.03 -21.24 6.56
CA ALA A 181 6.35 -21.47 7.15
C ALA A 181 7.48 -20.83 6.32
N ALA A 182 7.33 -20.73 5.00
CA ALA A 182 8.27 -20.02 4.13
C ALA A 182 8.25 -18.50 4.34
N PHE A 183 7.23 -17.96 5.03
CA PHE A 183 7.19 -16.55 5.43
C PHE A 183 7.84 -16.30 6.79
N LEU A 184 8.51 -17.27 7.40
CA LEU A 184 9.19 -17.14 8.69
C LEU A 184 10.69 -17.35 8.50
N ASP A 185 11.40 -16.28 8.16
CA ASP A 185 12.86 -16.26 8.18
C ASP A 185 13.36 -15.42 9.35
N THR A 186 14.20 -16.05 10.19
CA THR A 186 14.69 -15.42 11.42
C THR A 186 15.61 -14.24 11.10
N THR A 187 16.40 -14.31 10.02
CA THR A 187 17.35 -13.27 9.65
C THR A 187 16.64 -12.01 9.19
N ALA A 188 15.71 -12.15 8.23
CA ALA A 188 14.88 -11.06 7.74
C ALA A 188 14.01 -10.46 8.87
N PHE A 189 13.50 -11.29 9.79
CA PHE A 189 12.73 -10.82 10.93
C PHE A 189 13.59 -9.94 11.85
N ILE A 190 14.78 -10.40 12.26
CA ILE A 190 15.70 -9.63 13.11
C ILE A 190 16.12 -8.34 12.41
N LEU A 191 16.34 -8.37 11.09
CA LEU A 191 16.75 -7.21 10.33
C LEU A 191 15.67 -6.12 10.32
N VAL A 192 14.41 -6.47 10.02
CA VAL A 192 13.32 -5.49 9.90
C VAL A 192 12.73 -5.11 11.25
N PHE A 193 12.48 -6.08 12.14
CA PHE A 193 11.98 -5.78 13.48
C PHE A 193 13.10 -5.25 14.38
N GLY A 194 14.24 -5.93 14.47
CA GLY A 194 15.36 -5.45 15.31
C GLY A 194 15.91 -4.11 14.82
N GLY A 195 16.13 -3.96 13.50
CA GLY A 195 16.62 -2.70 12.93
C GLY A 195 15.53 -1.61 12.87
N GLY A 196 14.43 -1.88 12.17
CA GLY A 196 13.40 -0.87 11.88
C GLY A 196 12.61 -0.45 13.12
N LEU A 197 12.03 -1.42 13.84
CA LEU A 197 11.29 -1.14 15.07
C LEU A 197 12.23 -0.67 16.19
N GLY A 198 13.45 -1.23 16.28
CA GLY A 198 14.47 -0.77 17.23
C GLY A 198 14.83 0.71 17.05
N CYS A 199 15.24 1.11 15.84
CA CYS A 199 15.52 2.51 15.52
C CYS A 199 14.31 3.41 15.80
N TRP A 200 13.11 2.97 15.43
CA TRP A 200 11.89 3.75 15.64
C TRP A 200 11.61 4.01 17.12
N LEU A 201 11.75 2.99 17.97
CA LEU A 201 11.57 3.09 19.42
C LEU A 201 12.68 3.91 20.09
N THR A 202 13.92 3.86 19.59
CA THR A 202 15.01 4.70 20.13
C THR A 202 14.80 6.18 19.82
N GLN A 203 14.23 6.51 18.66
CA GLN A 203 13.97 7.88 18.27
C GLN A 203 12.73 8.47 18.98
N TYR A 204 11.70 7.66 19.24
CA TYR A 204 10.41 8.12 19.79
C TYR A 204 9.90 7.27 20.97
N ARG A 205 10.74 7.07 22.00
CA ARG A 205 10.53 6.17 23.16
C ARG A 205 9.07 5.97 23.60
N SER A 206 8.37 7.04 23.99
CA SER A 206 6.95 6.99 24.37
C SER A 206 6.01 7.52 23.28
N GLY A 207 6.55 8.24 22.30
CA GLY A 207 5.81 8.86 21.21
C GLY A 207 5.13 7.84 20.29
N VAL A 208 5.74 6.67 20.08
CA VAL A 208 5.17 5.61 19.23
C VAL A 208 3.80 5.13 19.73
N PHE A 209 3.70 4.77 21.01
CA PHE A 209 2.44 4.31 21.61
C PHE A 209 1.38 5.41 21.62
N ARG A 210 1.79 6.67 21.90
CA ARG A 210 0.90 7.83 21.86
C ARG A 210 0.36 8.05 20.45
N ALA A 211 1.22 8.00 19.44
CA ALA A 211 0.86 8.18 18.04
C ALA A 211 -0.15 7.11 17.57
N PHE A 212 0.07 5.84 17.91
CA PHE A 212 -0.88 4.77 17.62
C PHE A 212 -2.25 4.99 18.28
N ARG A 213 -2.25 5.34 19.56
CA ARG A 213 -3.49 5.58 20.31
C ARG A 213 -4.28 6.76 19.73
N LEU A 214 -3.59 7.85 19.39
CA LEU A 214 -4.18 9.04 18.78
C LEU A 214 -4.68 8.75 17.36
N ALA A 215 -3.95 7.96 16.57
CA ALA A 215 -4.41 7.55 15.24
C ALA A 215 -5.71 6.74 15.33
N TRP A 216 -5.86 5.87 16.33
CA TRP A 216 -7.06 5.06 16.49
C TRP A 216 -8.25 5.85 17.05
N ASN A 217 -7.98 6.74 18.01
CA ASN A 217 -8.95 7.63 18.60
C ASN A 217 -8.59 9.10 18.31
N PRO A 218 -8.75 9.54 17.05
CA PRO A 218 -8.36 10.87 16.65
C PRO A 218 -9.21 11.92 17.37
N ALA A 219 -10.46 11.62 17.76
CA ALA A 219 -11.35 12.53 18.47
C ALA A 219 -10.79 13.01 19.83
N ALA A 220 -9.90 12.24 20.48
CA ALA A 220 -9.40 12.55 21.81
C ALA A 220 -8.17 13.48 21.84
N GLY A 221 -7.53 13.74 20.69
CA GLY A 221 -6.29 14.51 20.65
C GLY A 221 -6.41 15.94 20.14
N GLU A 222 -5.59 16.80 20.72
CA GLU A 222 -5.34 18.18 20.29
C GLU A 222 -4.57 18.23 18.95
N THR A 223 -4.63 19.35 18.22
CA THR A 223 -3.99 19.52 16.90
C THR A 223 -2.45 19.39 16.95
N GLN A 224 -1.82 19.88 18.03
CA GLN A 224 -0.38 19.75 18.23
C GLN A 224 0.04 18.28 18.37
N ASP A 225 -0.69 17.51 19.18
CA ASP A 225 -0.46 16.08 19.40
C ASP A 225 -0.66 15.25 18.12
N MET A 226 -1.62 15.65 17.26
CA MET A 226 -1.87 14.98 15.99
C MET A 226 -0.72 15.21 14.99
N THR A 227 -0.10 16.38 15.00
CA THR A 227 1.06 16.67 14.15
C THR A 227 2.27 15.85 14.58
N GLU A 228 2.52 15.75 15.89
CA GLU A 228 3.57 14.89 16.44
C GLU A 228 3.31 13.42 16.07
N ALA A 229 2.08 12.94 16.26
CA ALA A 229 1.69 11.58 15.89
C ALA A 229 1.92 11.28 14.41
N TYR A 230 1.60 12.23 13.53
CA TYR A 230 1.83 12.10 12.08
C TYR A 230 3.33 11.96 11.77
N GLN A 231 4.19 12.78 12.40
CA GLN A 231 5.64 12.72 12.20
C GLN A 231 6.21 11.39 12.70
N VAL A 232 5.80 10.93 13.89
CA VAL A 232 6.22 9.64 14.45
C VAL A 232 5.86 8.48 13.52
N LEU A 233 4.63 8.45 13.01
CA LEU A 233 4.17 7.40 12.08
C LEU A 233 4.89 7.47 10.72
N ARG A 234 5.16 8.68 10.22
CA ARG A 234 5.92 8.88 8.99
C ARG A 234 7.35 8.38 9.13
N THR A 235 8.03 8.73 10.21
CA THR A 235 9.38 8.23 10.46
C THR A 235 9.39 6.71 10.62
N GLY A 236 8.40 6.13 11.33
CA GLY A 236 8.27 4.68 11.44
C GLY A 236 8.15 3.99 10.08
N ARG A 237 7.26 4.49 9.21
CA ARG A 237 7.12 4.00 7.83
C ARG A 237 8.44 4.04 7.07
N ASP A 238 9.11 5.20 7.10
CA ASP A 238 10.33 5.41 6.32
C ASP A 238 11.47 4.50 6.84
N LEU A 239 11.59 4.30 8.15
CA LEU A 239 12.55 3.37 8.76
C LEU A 239 12.28 1.90 8.38
N PHE A 240 11.02 1.46 8.40
CA PHE A 240 10.67 0.11 7.97
C PHE A 240 11.00 -0.13 6.50
N LEU A 241 10.67 0.81 5.62
CA LEU A 241 10.99 0.70 4.19
C LEU A 241 12.50 0.69 3.93
N MET A 242 13.26 1.53 4.64
CA MET A 242 14.72 1.56 4.52
C MET A 242 15.35 0.23 4.96
N THR A 243 14.93 -0.31 6.11
CA THR A 243 15.45 -1.59 6.60
C THR A 243 15.05 -2.76 5.69
N GLY A 244 13.84 -2.74 5.13
CA GLY A 244 13.45 -3.68 4.08
C GLY A 244 14.35 -3.63 2.85
N GLY A 245 14.66 -2.41 2.37
CA GLY A 245 15.59 -2.20 1.26
C GLY A 245 16.99 -2.74 1.57
N VAL A 246 17.51 -2.52 2.78
CA VAL A 246 18.80 -3.09 3.22
C VAL A 246 18.76 -4.62 3.19
N GLY A 247 17.70 -5.25 3.70
CA GLY A 247 17.56 -6.70 3.68
C GLY A 247 17.43 -7.28 2.26
N PHE A 248 16.75 -6.56 1.36
CA PHE A 248 16.73 -6.90 -0.06
C PHE A 248 18.13 -6.91 -0.68
N PHE A 249 18.92 -5.86 -0.45
CA PHE A 249 20.29 -5.80 -0.95
C PHE A 249 21.19 -6.87 -0.31
N MET A 250 21.00 -7.17 0.97
CA MET A 250 21.74 -8.25 1.64
C MET A 250 21.45 -9.62 1.02
N GLY A 251 20.18 -9.94 0.77
CA GLY A 251 19.81 -11.23 0.18
C GLY A 251 20.25 -11.36 -1.29
N THR A 252 20.13 -10.28 -2.08
CA THR A 252 20.64 -10.26 -3.47
C THR A 252 22.16 -10.39 -3.52
N MET A 253 22.91 -9.76 -2.61
CA MET A 253 24.35 -10.00 -2.46
C MET A 253 24.65 -11.47 -2.14
N GLY A 254 23.85 -12.11 -1.29
CA GLY A 254 23.97 -13.54 -0.99
C GLY A 254 23.81 -14.43 -2.22
N VAL A 255 22.90 -14.07 -3.14
CA VAL A 255 22.75 -14.77 -4.43
C VAL A 255 24.02 -14.65 -5.27
N PHE A 256 24.56 -13.45 -5.44
CA PHE A 256 25.79 -13.24 -6.23
C PHE A 256 27.02 -13.95 -5.66
N GLN A 257 27.10 -14.10 -4.34
CA GLN A 257 28.20 -14.81 -3.69
C GLN A 257 28.15 -16.34 -3.90
N ASN A 258 26.96 -16.88 -4.20
CA ASN A 258 26.72 -18.32 -4.29
C ASN A 258 26.35 -18.78 -5.70
N LEU A 259 26.71 -18.03 -6.75
CA LEU A 259 26.42 -18.39 -8.15
C LEU A 259 26.97 -19.77 -8.56
N ASN A 260 28.01 -20.24 -7.86
CA ASN A 260 28.64 -21.54 -8.13
C ASN A 260 27.91 -22.73 -7.44
N ASP A 261 26.95 -22.46 -6.56
CA ASP A 261 26.19 -23.49 -5.82
C ASP A 261 24.68 -23.16 -5.81
N PRO A 262 23.90 -23.72 -6.75
CA PRO A 262 22.46 -23.47 -6.88
C PRO A 262 21.66 -23.76 -5.62
N SER A 263 22.14 -24.67 -4.76
CA SER A 263 21.46 -25.07 -3.53
C SER A 263 21.34 -23.92 -2.52
N LYS A 264 22.23 -22.92 -2.59
CA LYS A 264 22.30 -21.78 -1.67
C LYS A 264 21.60 -20.52 -2.18
N ILE A 265 21.10 -20.54 -3.42
CA ILE A 265 20.37 -19.41 -4.02
C ILE A 265 19.00 -19.22 -3.34
N GLY A 266 18.28 -20.31 -3.09
CA GLY A 266 16.95 -20.28 -2.46
C GLY A 266 16.92 -19.56 -1.11
N PRO A 267 17.75 -19.93 -0.13
CA PRO A 267 17.82 -19.24 1.16
C PRO A 267 18.19 -17.76 1.06
N SER A 268 19.13 -17.41 0.17
CA SER A 268 19.55 -16.00 -0.02
C SER A 268 18.43 -15.13 -0.60
N MET A 269 17.68 -15.68 -1.56
CA MET A 269 16.53 -15.01 -2.16
C MET A 269 15.36 -14.87 -1.16
N ALA A 270 15.16 -15.86 -0.28
CA ALA A 270 14.15 -15.78 0.78
C ALA A 270 14.39 -14.59 1.71
N ILE A 271 15.64 -14.36 2.14
CA ILE A 271 16.00 -13.18 2.97
C ILE A 271 15.62 -11.87 2.25
N ALA A 272 15.90 -11.78 0.95
CA ALA A 272 15.59 -10.59 0.16
C ALA A 272 14.08 -10.30 0.08
N LEU A 273 13.29 -11.30 -0.29
CA LEU A 273 11.83 -11.16 -0.45
C LEU A 273 11.12 -10.97 0.88
N LEU A 274 11.53 -11.68 1.93
CA LEU A 274 10.90 -11.60 3.25
C LEU A 274 11.20 -10.28 3.96
N SER A 275 12.40 -9.71 3.76
CA SER A 275 12.71 -8.37 4.26
C SER A 275 11.78 -7.31 3.64
N LEU A 276 11.52 -7.41 2.33
CA LEU A 276 10.55 -6.53 1.65
C LEU A 276 9.12 -6.78 2.12
N PHE A 277 8.73 -8.04 2.26
CA PHE A 277 7.42 -8.40 2.77
C PHE A 277 7.17 -7.79 4.16
N TYR A 278 8.08 -7.99 5.13
CA TYR A 278 7.91 -7.46 6.50
C TYR A 278 7.91 -5.93 6.53
N SER A 279 8.76 -5.27 5.75
CA SER A 279 8.84 -3.81 5.70
C SER A 279 7.62 -3.18 5.04
N LEU A 280 7.09 -3.75 3.95
CA LEU A 280 5.84 -3.30 3.34
C LEU A 280 4.66 -3.54 4.29
N TYR A 281 4.65 -4.65 5.01
CA TYR A 281 3.62 -4.95 6.00
C TYR A 281 3.61 -3.93 7.14
N LEU A 282 4.75 -3.65 7.76
CA LEU A 282 4.82 -2.70 8.88
C LEU A 282 4.73 -1.23 8.41
N GLY A 283 5.47 -0.88 7.37
CA GLY A 283 5.54 0.50 6.88
C GLY A 283 4.27 0.92 6.14
N LEU A 284 3.82 0.11 5.18
CA LEU A 284 2.74 0.52 4.28
C LEU A 284 1.36 -0.02 4.65
N LEU A 285 1.23 -1.22 5.25
CA LEU A 285 -0.09 -1.71 5.69
C LEU A 285 -0.49 -1.21 7.08
N ILE A 286 0.46 -0.73 7.90
CA ILE A 286 0.18 -0.22 9.24
C ILE A 286 0.44 1.28 9.32
N CYS A 287 1.68 1.74 9.16
CA CYS A 287 2.00 3.15 9.40
C CYS A 287 1.35 4.10 8.37
N ALA A 288 1.37 3.78 7.07
CA ALA A 288 0.82 4.65 6.03
C ALA A 288 -0.69 4.95 6.18
N PRO A 289 -1.60 3.96 6.33
CA PRO A 289 -3.02 4.25 6.47
C PRO A 289 -3.34 4.96 7.80
N LEU A 290 -2.57 4.71 8.87
CA LEU A 290 -2.68 5.46 10.12
C LEU A 290 -2.27 6.93 9.92
N MET A 291 -1.23 7.21 9.14
CA MET A 291 -0.86 8.59 8.77
C MET A 291 -1.99 9.28 8.01
N HIS A 292 -2.61 8.61 7.03
CA HIS A 292 -3.73 9.20 6.28
C HIS A 292 -4.94 9.46 7.19
N ARG A 293 -5.21 8.58 8.16
CA ARG A 293 -6.27 8.77 9.16
C ARG A 293 -6.03 9.99 10.05
N VAL A 294 -4.79 10.20 10.50
CA VAL A 294 -4.40 11.39 11.29
C VAL A 294 -4.39 12.65 10.41
N GLY A 295 -3.85 12.56 9.20
CA GLY A 295 -3.79 13.64 8.21
C GLY A 295 -5.17 14.17 7.82
N ALA A 296 -6.15 13.28 7.64
CA ALA A 296 -7.54 13.65 7.36
C ALA A 296 -8.17 14.50 8.48
N LYS A 297 -7.77 14.32 9.75
CA LYS A 297 -8.23 15.17 10.86
C LYS A 297 -7.46 16.50 10.92
N LEU A 298 -6.19 16.52 10.52
CA LEU A 298 -5.35 17.72 10.59
C LEU A 298 -5.81 18.85 9.66
N GLY A 299 -6.60 18.55 8.62
CA GLY A 299 -7.46 19.48 7.86
C GLY A 299 -6.79 20.61 7.06
N THR A 300 -5.75 21.23 7.60
CA THR A 300 -4.98 22.38 7.08
C THR A 300 -3.61 22.53 7.77
N HIS A 301 -3.28 21.70 8.79
CA HIS A 301 -2.12 21.90 9.67
C HIS A 301 -1.02 20.82 9.61
N ALA A 302 -1.12 19.84 8.72
CA ALA A 302 0.03 18.99 8.44
C ALA A 302 1.08 19.88 7.75
N THR A 303 2.06 20.35 8.52
CA THR A 303 3.15 21.24 8.09
C THR A 303 3.50 20.99 6.63
N PRO A 304 3.22 21.93 5.70
CA PRO A 304 3.73 21.78 4.35
C PRO A 304 5.25 21.66 4.48
N PRO A 305 5.90 20.77 3.73
CA PRO A 305 7.35 20.69 3.78
C PRO A 305 7.90 22.09 3.44
N PRO A 306 9.04 22.50 4.04
CA PRO A 306 9.52 23.89 4.04
C PRO A 306 9.37 24.47 2.63
N ALA A 307 8.83 25.68 2.49
CA ALA A 307 8.20 26.23 1.27
C ALA A 307 8.86 25.91 -0.09
N LEU A 308 10.17 25.67 -0.13
CA LEU A 308 10.91 25.13 -1.27
C LEU A 308 10.47 23.72 -1.72
N VAL A 309 10.20 22.81 -0.78
CA VAL A 309 9.75 21.43 -1.05
C VAL A 309 8.27 21.40 -1.46
N HIS A 310 7.43 22.25 -0.88
CA HIS A 310 6.04 22.42 -1.36
C HIS A 310 6.03 22.93 -2.82
N ARG A 311 6.96 23.85 -3.17
CA ARG A 311 7.15 24.31 -4.55
C ARG A 311 7.62 23.17 -5.45
N TRP A 312 8.61 22.38 -5.00
CA TRP A 312 9.12 21.23 -5.73
C TRP A 312 8.05 20.13 -5.95
N LEU A 313 7.19 19.87 -4.96
CA LEU A 313 6.08 18.90 -5.06
C LEU A 313 4.92 19.39 -5.94
N GLN A 314 4.66 20.71 -5.97
CA GLN A 314 3.67 21.27 -6.90
C GLN A 314 4.18 21.32 -8.33
N THR A 315 5.47 21.60 -8.55
CA THR A 315 6.08 21.52 -9.89
C THR A 315 6.28 20.07 -10.35
N ASN A 316 6.50 19.12 -9.43
CA ASN A 316 6.75 17.70 -9.71
C ASN A 316 5.62 16.78 -9.23
N GLY A 317 4.36 17.23 -9.22
CA GLY A 317 3.20 16.47 -8.71
C GLY A 317 2.92 15.12 -9.39
N THR A 318 3.68 14.80 -10.44
CA THR A 318 3.72 13.51 -11.09
C THR A 318 4.68 12.52 -10.41
N MET A 319 5.72 12.97 -9.70
CA MET A 319 6.84 12.11 -9.30
C MET A 319 6.62 11.27 -8.04
N ALA A 320 5.78 11.69 -7.09
CA ALA A 320 5.56 10.93 -5.84
C ALA A 320 4.92 9.55 -6.07
N PRO A 321 3.83 9.41 -6.85
CA PRO A 321 3.36 8.09 -7.24
C PRO A 321 4.37 7.40 -8.14
N ILE A 322 4.97 8.10 -9.11
CA ILE A 322 5.98 7.54 -10.04
C ILE A 322 7.15 6.92 -9.31
N VAL A 323 7.62 7.41 -8.15
CA VAL A 323 8.72 6.77 -7.41
C VAL A 323 8.30 5.43 -6.82
N THR A 324 7.09 5.35 -6.24
CA THR A 324 6.50 4.08 -5.80
C THR A 324 6.19 3.15 -6.98
N THR A 325 5.66 3.68 -8.08
CA THR A 325 5.39 2.90 -9.30
C THR A 325 6.67 2.48 -10.00
N SER A 326 7.74 3.29 -9.96
CA SER A 326 9.06 3.00 -10.53
C SER A 326 9.85 2.05 -9.64
N MET A 327 9.62 2.05 -8.32
CA MET A 327 10.10 0.99 -7.44
C MET A 327 9.39 -0.32 -7.74
N GLN A 328 8.07 -0.31 -7.97
CA GLN A 328 7.33 -1.51 -8.39
C GLN A 328 7.72 -2.00 -9.79
N LEU A 329 7.88 -1.10 -10.77
CA LEU A 329 8.36 -1.45 -12.11
C LEU A 329 9.82 -1.91 -12.08
N GLY A 330 10.66 -1.26 -11.27
CA GLY A 330 12.05 -1.65 -11.05
C GLY A 330 12.14 -3.02 -10.41
N PHE A 331 11.22 -3.35 -9.50
CA PHE A 331 11.10 -4.68 -8.92
C PHE A 331 10.70 -5.72 -9.96
N VAL A 332 9.66 -5.44 -10.76
CA VAL A 332 9.20 -6.31 -11.86
C VAL A 332 10.34 -6.55 -12.88
N LEU A 333 11.03 -5.50 -13.31
CA LEU A 333 12.17 -5.58 -14.24
C LEU A 333 13.36 -6.36 -13.66
N LEU A 334 13.69 -6.18 -12.37
CA LEU A 334 14.72 -6.96 -11.69
C LEU A 334 14.35 -8.44 -11.59
N SER A 335 13.08 -8.77 -11.34
CA SER A 335 12.61 -10.15 -11.39
C SER A 335 12.70 -10.77 -12.79
N PHE A 336 12.43 -10.01 -13.86
CA PHE A 336 12.65 -10.49 -15.24
C PHE A 336 14.13 -10.71 -15.55
N LEU A 337 15.02 -9.84 -15.04
CA LEU A 337 16.47 -9.97 -15.21
C LEU A 337 17.04 -11.16 -14.43
N ALA A 338 16.56 -11.41 -13.22
CA ALA A 338 16.91 -12.58 -12.42
C ALA A 338 16.43 -13.89 -13.05
N ILE A 339 15.28 -13.89 -13.73
CA ILE A 339 14.78 -15.06 -14.49
C ILE A 339 15.60 -15.30 -15.75
N SER A 340 16.07 -14.25 -16.44
CA SER A 340 16.92 -14.38 -17.63
C SER A 340 18.35 -14.86 -17.36
N ALA A 341 18.77 -14.87 -16.10
CA ALA A 341 20.11 -15.29 -15.66
C ALA A 341 20.16 -16.76 -15.19
N VAL A 342 19.04 -17.48 -15.20
CA VAL A 342 19.00 -18.93 -14.98
C VAL A 342 19.11 -19.62 -16.36
N PRO A 343 20.17 -20.41 -16.61
CA PRO A 343 20.39 -21.07 -17.89
C PRO A 343 19.36 -22.15 -18.22
#